data_AF-A0A026WKM8-F1
#
_entry.id   AF-A0A026WKM8-F1
#
_cell.length_a   1.000
_cell.length_b   1.000
_cell.length_c   1.000
_cell.angle_alpha   90.00
_cell.angle_beta   90.00
_cell.angle_gamma   90.00
#
_symmetry.space_group_name_H-M   'P 1'
#
loop_
_entity.id
_entity.type
_entity.pdbx_description
1 polymer ?
#
loop_
_entity_poly.entity_id
_entity_poly.type
_entity_poly.pdbx_seq_one_letter_code
_entity_poly.pdbx_strand_id
1 'polypeptide(L)'
;MSQCNLNRIQICECIIYYYKRDKSAENTTSLICQEYRRNVLPLSICKMWFKKFESGDYNDYYSTSNANRSEVEVLYNEDRFQSHWKIAEQLGIHRTTVSKHLKALRENGQIERQVTTRSQVEELYNKDPSQSRRKIADTLVLSERTVLKHLKALRENGQIERPVTTVRTQVEELYNADRSQTHQTIAERLGTPPSTVLYHMKIIKERERRTN
;
A
#
# COMPACT_ATOMS: atom_id res chain seq x y z
N MET A 1 -30.52 -6.29 -10.29
CA MET A 1 -30.60 -5.31 -9.18
C MET A 1 -29.51 -4.28 -9.40
N SER A 2 -29.90 -3.08 -9.79
CA SER A 2 -28.97 -2.01 -10.20
C SER A 2 -28.14 -1.55 -9.00
N GLN A 3 -26.81 -1.63 -9.11
CA GLN A 3 -25.91 -0.88 -8.25
C GLN A 3 -26.29 0.60 -8.40
N CYS A 4 -26.86 1.22 -7.36
CA CYS A 4 -26.89 2.67 -7.25
C CYS A 4 -25.43 3.15 -7.24
N ASN A 5 -24.94 3.56 -8.41
CA ASN A 5 -23.76 4.39 -8.52
C ASN A 5 -24.12 5.73 -7.88
N LEU A 6 -23.96 5.82 -6.55
CA LEU A 6 -24.01 7.09 -5.85
C LEU A 6 -22.98 8.01 -6.49
N ASN A 7 -23.44 9.06 -7.15
CA ASN A 7 -22.55 10.05 -7.73
C ASN A 7 -22.08 10.96 -6.59
N ARG A 8 -20.77 11.23 -6.51
CA ARG A 8 -20.18 12.11 -5.49
C ARG A 8 -20.91 13.47 -5.42
N ILE A 9 -21.38 13.97 -6.57
CA ILE A 9 -22.18 15.19 -6.68
C ILE A 9 -23.44 15.12 -5.80
N GLN A 10 -24.16 13.99 -5.81
CA GLN A 10 -25.38 13.79 -5.01
C GLN A 10 -25.08 13.80 -3.51
N ILE A 11 -23.93 13.24 -3.10
CA ILE A 11 -23.51 13.27 -1.70
C ILE A 11 -23.23 14.72 -1.28
N CYS A 12 -22.51 15.50 -2.10
CA CYS A 12 -22.26 16.92 -1.83
C CYS A 12 -23.55 17.75 -1.78
N GLU A 13 -24.51 17.50 -2.67
CA GLU A 13 -25.85 18.12 -2.67
C GLU A 13 -26.62 17.82 -1.38
N CYS A 14 -26.54 16.60 -0.86
CA CYS A 14 -27.13 16.25 0.43
C CYS A 14 -26.45 17.02 1.59
N ILE A 15 -25.12 17.11 1.59
CA ILE A 15 -24.37 17.81 2.64
C ILE A 15 -24.77 19.29 2.67
N ILE A 16 -24.82 19.98 1.52
CA ILE A 16 -25.21 21.40 1.48
C ILE A 16 -26.69 21.60 1.86
N TYR A 17 -27.57 20.67 1.48
CA TYR A 17 -28.99 20.72 1.85
C TYR A 17 -29.17 20.65 3.38
N TYR A 18 -28.49 19.74 4.05
CA TYR A 18 -28.57 19.61 5.51
C TYR A 18 -27.85 20.74 6.23
N TYR A 19 -26.73 21.23 5.70
CA TYR A 19 -26.04 22.42 6.22
C TYR A 19 -26.97 23.65 6.24
N LYS A 20 -27.69 23.91 5.15
CA LYS A 20 -28.67 25.01 5.04
C LYS A 20 -29.87 24.89 6.00
N ARG A 21 -30.02 23.75 6.68
CA ARG A 21 -31.08 23.49 7.67
C ARG A 21 -30.53 23.41 9.10
N ASP A 22 -29.37 24.02 9.33
CA ASP A 22 -28.71 24.10 10.64
C ASP A 22 -28.45 22.72 11.29
N LYS A 23 -28.28 21.67 10.48
CA LYS A 23 -27.87 20.34 10.97
C LYS A 23 -26.36 20.33 11.16
N SER A 24 -25.84 19.64 12.18
CA SER A 24 -24.40 19.42 12.35
C SER A 24 -23.84 18.42 11.34
N ALA A 25 -22.51 18.40 11.19
CA ALA A 25 -21.81 17.43 10.32
C ALA A 25 -22.02 15.97 10.77
N GLU A 26 -22.07 15.71 12.08
CA GLU A 26 -22.35 14.40 12.65
C GLU A 26 -23.77 13.93 12.33
N ASN A 27 -24.75 14.82 12.51
CA ASN A 27 -26.15 14.52 12.19
C ASN A 27 -26.32 14.30 10.69
N THR A 28 -25.72 15.16 9.87
CA THR A 28 -25.75 15.07 8.41
C THR A 28 -25.12 13.76 7.91
N THR A 29 -23.96 13.39 8.45
CA THR A 29 -23.29 12.12 8.13
C THR A 29 -24.18 10.92 8.48
N SER A 30 -24.79 10.95 9.67
CA SER A 30 -25.68 9.87 10.12
C SER A 30 -26.93 9.77 9.25
N LEU A 31 -27.56 10.89 8.90
CA LEU A 31 -28.74 10.95 8.03
C LEU A 31 -28.44 10.42 6.64
N ILE A 32 -27.33 10.84 6.03
CA ILE A 32 -26.90 10.36 4.70
C ILE A 32 -26.62 8.85 4.76
N CYS A 33 -25.83 8.38 5.73
CA CYS A 33 -25.54 6.96 5.85
C CYS A 33 -26.79 6.10 6.14
N GLN A 34 -27.77 6.63 6.86
CA GLN A 34 -29.06 5.99 7.10
C GLN A 34 -29.91 5.92 5.82
N GLU A 35 -29.99 7.02 5.08
CA GLU A 35 -30.75 7.12 3.82
C GLU A 35 -30.22 6.14 2.77
N TYR A 36 -28.89 6.02 2.65
CA TYR A 36 -28.24 5.10 1.71
C TYR A 36 -27.95 3.72 2.29
N ARG A 37 -28.32 3.47 3.56
CA ARG A 37 -28.09 2.21 4.32
C ARG A 37 -26.66 1.66 4.20
N ARG A 38 -25.68 2.56 4.09
CA ARG A 38 -24.27 2.23 3.90
C ARG A 38 -23.42 3.37 4.41
N ASN A 39 -22.22 3.05 4.90
CA ASN A 39 -21.23 4.07 5.24
C ASN A 39 -20.60 4.65 3.97
N VAL A 40 -21.26 5.65 3.39
CA VAL A 40 -20.90 6.27 2.10
C VAL A 40 -20.16 7.59 2.23
N LEU A 41 -20.13 8.17 3.45
CA LEU A 41 -19.57 9.48 3.72
C LEU A 41 -18.73 9.43 5.01
N PRO A 42 -17.39 9.52 4.91
CA PRO A 42 -16.57 9.74 6.08
C PRO A 42 -16.94 11.04 6.79
N LEU A 43 -17.02 11.02 8.13
CA LEU A 43 -17.37 12.20 8.93
C LEU A 43 -16.43 13.38 8.69
N SER A 44 -15.14 13.10 8.48
CA SER A 44 -14.11 14.09 8.21
C SER A 44 -14.33 14.87 6.92
N ILE A 45 -14.81 14.19 5.88
CA ILE A 45 -15.21 14.80 4.64
C ILE A 45 -16.43 15.71 4.86
N CYS A 46 -17.43 15.26 5.64
CA CYS A 46 -18.57 16.10 5.98
C CYS A 46 -18.14 17.36 6.76
N LYS A 47 -17.27 17.22 7.76
CA LYS A 47 -16.73 18.33 8.55
C LYS A 47 -15.95 19.33 7.71
N MET A 48 -15.12 18.84 6.79
CA MET A 48 -14.40 19.69 5.83
C MET A 48 -15.37 20.53 5.00
N TRP A 49 -16.42 19.92 4.43
CA TRP A 49 -17.40 20.65 3.63
C TRP A 49 -18.15 21.70 4.44
N PHE A 50 -18.56 21.38 5.66
CA PHE A 50 -19.16 22.32 6.59
C PHE A 50 -18.27 23.54 6.81
N LYS A 51 -16.99 23.32 7.12
CA LYS A 51 -16.01 24.39 7.32
C LYS A 51 -15.86 25.28 6.08
N LYS A 52 -15.92 24.70 4.87
CA LYS A 52 -15.88 25.47 3.60
C LYS A 52 -17.14 26.30 3.39
N PHE A 53 -18.31 25.76 3.72
CA PHE A 53 -19.57 26.49 3.61
C PHE A 53 -19.64 27.64 4.62
N GLU A 54 -19.11 27.44 5.83
CA GLU A 54 -18.96 28.49 6.85
C GLU A 54 -18.03 29.60 6.38
N SER A 55 -16.95 29.27 5.66
CA SER A 55 -16.04 30.27 5.08
C SER A 55 -16.57 30.93 3.80
N GLY A 56 -17.76 30.56 3.33
CA GLY A 56 -18.33 31.06 2.08
C GLY A 56 -17.63 30.56 0.82
N ASP A 57 -16.78 29.52 0.92
CA ASP A 57 -16.05 28.95 -0.21
C ASP A 57 -16.86 27.81 -0.83
N TYR A 58 -17.54 28.13 -1.93
CA TYR A 58 -18.32 27.18 -2.73
C TYR A 58 -17.60 26.79 -4.03
N ASN A 59 -16.38 27.26 -4.27
CA ASN A 59 -15.72 27.02 -5.57
C ASN A 59 -15.47 25.53 -5.83
N ASP A 60 -15.13 24.79 -4.78
CA ASP A 60 -14.88 23.36 -4.88
C ASP A 60 -16.15 22.54 -5.04
N TYR A 61 -17.30 23.09 -4.63
CA TYR A 61 -18.61 22.45 -4.80
C TYR A 61 -18.98 22.30 -6.29
N TYR A 62 -18.63 23.29 -7.12
CA TYR A 62 -18.93 23.27 -8.56
C TYR A 62 -17.89 22.51 -9.40
N SER A 63 -16.73 22.16 -8.82
CA SER A 63 -15.64 21.49 -9.53
C SER A 63 -15.34 20.13 -8.91
N THR A 64 -15.80 19.06 -9.57
CA THR A 64 -15.54 17.67 -9.14
C THR A 64 -14.05 17.38 -8.94
N SER A 65 -13.18 18.00 -9.76
CA SER A 65 -11.73 17.84 -9.63
C SER A 65 -11.17 18.50 -8.36
N ASN A 66 -11.66 19.69 -8.00
CA ASN A 66 -11.19 20.37 -6.79
C ASN A 66 -11.77 19.74 -5.52
N ALA A 67 -13.05 19.38 -5.53
CA ALA A 67 -13.69 18.58 -4.50
C ALA A 67 -12.86 17.31 -4.20
N ASN A 68 -12.56 16.52 -5.23
CA ASN A 68 -11.75 15.31 -5.09
C ASN A 68 -10.36 15.60 -4.52
N ARG A 69 -9.72 16.71 -4.90
CA ARG A 69 -8.40 17.08 -4.38
C ARG A 69 -8.45 17.34 -2.87
N SER A 70 -9.37 18.19 -2.40
CA SER A 70 -9.49 18.51 -0.98
C SER A 70 -9.91 17.31 -0.15
N GLU A 71 -10.78 16.46 -0.68
CA GLU A 71 -11.21 15.24 0.01
C GLU A 71 -10.08 14.23 0.15
N VAL A 72 -9.27 14.05 -0.91
CA VAL A 72 -8.06 13.22 -0.86
C VAL A 72 -7.07 13.78 0.15
N GLU A 73 -6.90 15.11 0.21
CA GLU A 73 -6.02 15.78 1.18
C GLU A 73 -6.47 15.52 2.62
N VAL A 74 -7.76 15.71 2.92
CA VAL A 74 -8.33 15.46 4.25
C VAL A 74 -8.10 14.02 4.66
N LEU A 75 -8.55 13.06 3.86
CA LEU A 75 -8.37 11.64 4.20
C LEU A 75 -6.90 11.32 4.40
N TYR A 76 -6.01 11.71 3.49
CA TYR A 76 -4.57 11.46 3.61
C TYR A 76 -3.98 12.02 4.91
N ASN A 77 -4.41 13.18 5.36
CA ASN A 77 -3.95 13.78 6.60
C ASN A 77 -4.50 13.09 7.86
N GLU A 78 -5.66 12.43 7.78
CA GLU A 78 -6.19 11.63 8.90
C GLU A 78 -5.35 10.38 9.17
N ASP A 79 -4.93 9.70 8.10
CA ASP A 79 -4.07 8.53 8.19
C ASP A 79 -3.05 8.55 7.04
N ARG A 80 -1.84 9.04 7.33
CA ARG A 80 -0.75 9.13 6.34
C ARG A 80 -0.25 7.75 5.88
N PHE A 81 -0.65 6.68 6.56
CA PHE A 81 -0.29 5.29 6.25
C PHE A 81 -1.45 4.53 5.58
N GLN A 82 -2.51 5.20 5.18
CA GLN A 82 -3.54 4.54 4.40
C GLN A 82 -3.12 4.36 2.94
N SER A 83 -3.55 3.26 2.34
CA SER A 83 -3.27 3.01 0.92
C SER A 83 -4.10 3.92 0.01
N HIS A 84 -3.57 4.24 -1.18
CA HIS A 84 -4.33 4.95 -2.21
C HIS A 84 -5.64 4.22 -2.59
N TRP A 85 -5.66 2.89 -2.43
CA TRP A 85 -6.86 2.08 -2.68
C TRP A 85 -7.93 2.33 -1.62
N LYS A 86 -7.55 2.43 -0.35
CA LYS A 86 -8.48 2.74 0.75
C LYS A 86 -9.10 4.13 0.60
N ILE A 87 -8.29 5.14 0.25
CA ILE A 87 -8.78 6.50 -0.07
C ILE A 87 -9.75 6.44 -1.26
N ALA A 88 -9.39 5.71 -2.31
CA ALA A 88 -10.21 5.56 -3.51
C ALA A 88 -11.57 4.92 -3.19
N GLU A 89 -11.58 3.88 -2.35
CA GLU A 89 -12.79 3.21 -1.90
C GLU A 89 -13.67 4.12 -1.05
N GLN A 90 -13.09 4.86 -0.10
CA GLN A 90 -13.81 5.80 0.77
C GLN A 90 -14.45 6.95 -0.01
N LEU A 91 -13.79 7.42 -1.07
CA LEU A 91 -14.29 8.52 -1.91
C LEU A 91 -15.12 8.06 -3.10
N GLY A 92 -15.15 6.75 -3.40
CA GLY A 92 -15.80 6.23 -4.60
C GLY A 92 -15.16 6.71 -5.91
N ILE A 93 -13.86 7.05 -5.89
CA ILE A 93 -13.13 7.54 -7.06
C ILE A 93 -12.08 6.53 -7.51
N HIS A 94 -11.61 6.64 -8.75
CA HIS A 94 -10.59 5.72 -9.25
C HIS A 94 -9.21 5.95 -8.59
N ARG A 95 -8.47 4.87 -8.32
CA ARG A 95 -7.12 4.92 -7.69
C ARG A 95 -6.14 5.84 -8.43
N THR A 96 -6.22 5.90 -9.76
CA THR A 96 -5.35 6.80 -10.56
C THR A 96 -5.66 8.27 -10.30
N THR A 97 -6.92 8.62 -10.01
CA THR A 97 -7.34 9.96 -9.63
C THR A 97 -6.74 10.36 -8.28
N VAL A 98 -6.83 9.48 -7.27
CA VAL A 98 -6.14 9.67 -5.98
C VAL A 98 -4.65 9.90 -6.17
N SER A 99 -3.99 9.06 -6.98
CA SER A 99 -2.56 9.20 -7.25
C SER A 99 -2.19 10.54 -7.91
N LYS A 100 -3.03 11.04 -8.82
CA LYS A 100 -2.82 12.35 -9.46
C LYS A 100 -2.98 13.49 -8.45
N HIS A 101 -4.01 13.46 -7.62
CA HIS A 101 -4.24 14.49 -6.61
C HIS A 101 -3.14 14.50 -5.54
N LEU A 102 -2.74 13.35 -5.00
CA LEU A 102 -1.64 13.27 -4.03
C LEU A 102 -0.32 13.77 -4.62
N LYS A 103 -0.06 13.52 -5.91
CA LYS A 103 1.11 14.07 -6.59
C LYS A 103 1.04 15.60 -6.64
N ALA A 104 -0.07 16.16 -7.10
CA ALA A 104 -0.26 17.60 -7.18
C ALA A 104 -0.18 18.29 -5.80
N LEU A 105 -0.79 17.69 -4.77
CA LEU A 105 -0.73 18.18 -3.38
C LEU A 105 0.72 18.23 -2.86
N ARG A 106 1.56 17.24 -3.20
CA ARG A 106 2.99 17.22 -2.85
C ARG A 106 3.77 18.30 -3.58
N GLU A 107 3.51 18.46 -4.88
CA GLU A 107 4.16 19.48 -5.72
C GLU A 107 3.81 20.89 -5.26
N ASN A 108 2.58 21.09 -4.78
CA ASN A 108 2.11 22.35 -4.21
C ASN A 108 2.52 22.58 -2.75
N GLY A 109 3.21 21.63 -2.10
CA GLY A 109 3.61 21.74 -0.70
C GLY A 109 2.47 21.63 0.32
N GLN A 110 1.27 21.20 -0.10
CA GLN A 110 0.10 21.05 0.78
C GLN A 110 0.19 19.78 1.64
N ILE A 111 0.87 18.75 1.14
CA ILE A 111 1.17 17.54 1.89
C ILE A 111 2.65 17.21 1.79
N GLU A 112 3.22 16.72 2.88
CA GLU A 112 4.59 16.24 2.87
C GLU A 112 4.69 14.92 2.10
N ARG A 113 5.78 14.79 1.33
CA ARG A 113 6.16 13.48 0.80
C ARG A 113 6.50 12.59 1.98
N GLN A 114 5.79 11.47 2.11
CA GLN A 114 6.18 10.43 3.05
C GLN A 114 7.63 10.01 2.73
N VAL A 115 8.56 10.37 3.59
CA VAL A 115 9.95 9.93 3.51
C VAL A 115 10.00 8.56 4.14
N THR A 116 9.65 7.54 3.37
CA THR A 116 9.88 6.18 3.84
C THR A 116 11.37 5.90 3.74
N THR A 117 12.05 5.85 4.88
CA THR A 117 13.50 5.71 4.91
C THR A 117 13.90 4.27 4.64
N ARG A 118 15.12 4.10 4.13
CA ARG A 118 15.77 2.79 4.01
C ARG A 118 15.75 2.06 5.37
N SER A 119 15.89 2.81 6.47
CA SER A 119 15.83 2.34 7.85
C SER A 119 14.49 1.74 8.26
N GLN A 120 13.35 2.28 7.79
CA GLN A 120 12.03 1.70 8.08
C GLN A 120 11.80 0.37 7.36
N VAL A 121 12.33 0.25 6.13
CA VAL A 121 12.31 -1.03 5.39
C VAL A 121 13.20 -2.07 6.09
N GLU A 122 14.37 -1.64 6.57
CA GLU A 122 15.32 -2.46 7.34
C GLU A 122 14.71 -2.95 8.65
N GLU A 123 14.12 -2.05 9.45
CA GLU A 123 13.50 -2.38 10.74
C GLU A 123 12.39 -3.43 10.59
N LEU A 124 11.48 -3.22 9.63
CA LEU A 124 10.42 -4.20 9.35
C LEU A 124 11.01 -5.52 8.89
N TYR A 125 11.97 -5.50 7.96
CA TYR A 125 12.62 -6.71 7.46
C TYR A 125 13.32 -7.49 8.58
N ASN A 126 14.02 -6.82 9.49
CA ASN A 126 14.72 -7.46 10.60
C ASN A 126 13.75 -8.06 11.63
N LYS A 127 12.55 -7.48 11.78
CA LYS A 127 11.49 -8.02 12.66
C LYS A 127 10.94 -9.37 12.18
N ASP A 128 10.87 -9.56 10.87
CA ASP A 128 10.49 -10.84 10.25
C ASP A 128 11.19 -10.97 8.88
N PRO A 129 12.41 -11.56 8.83
CA PRO A 129 13.18 -11.70 7.59
C PRO A 129 12.52 -12.63 6.55
N SER A 130 11.55 -13.44 6.98
CA SER A 130 10.81 -14.37 6.13
C SER A 130 9.60 -13.73 5.45
N GLN A 131 9.19 -12.54 5.90
CA GLN A 131 8.00 -11.89 5.39
C GLN A 131 8.12 -11.51 3.91
N SER A 132 6.99 -11.50 3.22
CA SER A 132 6.97 -11.11 1.83
C SER A 132 7.24 -9.62 1.65
N ARG A 133 7.93 -9.28 0.56
CA ARG A 133 8.11 -7.88 0.12
C ARG A 133 6.79 -7.14 -0.03
N ARG A 134 5.74 -7.87 -0.40
CA ARG A 134 4.37 -7.37 -0.47
C ARG A 134 3.84 -6.96 0.90
N LYS A 135 4.06 -7.77 1.94
CA LYS A 135 3.67 -7.43 3.32
C LYS A 135 4.37 -6.16 3.81
N ILE A 136 5.67 -6.01 3.52
CA ILE A 136 6.43 -4.77 3.84
C ILE A 136 5.87 -3.60 3.03
N ALA A 137 5.56 -3.81 1.75
CA ALA A 137 5.00 -2.79 0.87
C ALA A 137 3.62 -2.32 1.35
N ASP A 138 2.75 -3.24 1.74
CA ASP A 138 1.43 -2.95 2.27
C ASP A 138 1.53 -2.21 3.62
N THR A 139 2.47 -2.63 4.48
CA THR A 139 2.70 -2.01 5.80
C THR A 139 3.26 -0.59 5.70
N LEU A 140 4.19 -0.35 4.77
CA LEU A 140 4.82 0.96 4.57
C LEU A 140 4.11 1.81 3.51
N VAL A 141 3.02 1.31 2.93
CA VAL A 141 2.31 1.92 1.79
C VAL A 141 3.25 2.23 0.61
N LEU A 142 4.18 1.33 0.37
CA LEU A 142 5.15 1.43 -0.71
C LEU A 142 4.72 0.58 -1.91
N SER A 143 5.30 0.89 -3.07
CA SER A 143 5.28 -0.08 -4.16
C SER A 143 6.25 -1.22 -3.82
N GLU A 144 5.91 -2.45 -4.21
CA GLU A 144 6.83 -3.60 -4.08
C GLU A 144 8.18 -3.33 -4.76
N ARG A 145 8.20 -2.50 -5.81
CA ARG A 145 9.40 -2.07 -6.52
C ARG A 145 10.28 -1.16 -5.67
N THR A 146 9.69 -0.27 -4.89
CA THR A 146 10.39 0.61 -3.95
C THR A 146 11.00 -0.20 -2.81
N VAL A 147 10.22 -1.12 -2.22
CA VAL A 147 10.70 -2.05 -1.19
C VAL A 147 11.86 -2.88 -1.72
N LEU A 148 11.74 -3.44 -2.94
CA LEU A 148 12.82 -4.19 -3.57
C LEU A 148 14.08 -3.35 -3.75
N LYS A 149 13.95 -2.09 -4.17
CA LYS A 149 15.09 -1.18 -4.33
C LYS A 149 15.79 -0.96 -2.99
N HIS A 150 15.04 -0.66 -1.92
CA HIS A 150 15.61 -0.46 -0.59
C HIS A 150 16.26 -1.73 -0.04
N LEU A 151 15.60 -2.89 -0.15
CA LEU A 151 16.17 -4.17 0.30
C LEU A 151 17.43 -4.56 -0.47
N LYS A 152 17.49 -4.36 -1.80
CA LYS A 152 18.72 -4.57 -2.58
C LYS A 152 19.84 -3.69 -2.05
N ALA A 153 19.53 -2.42 -1.87
CA ALA A 153 20.51 -1.44 -1.46
C ALA A 153 20.98 -1.74 -0.01
N LEU A 154 20.11 -2.15 0.91
CA LEU A 154 20.50 -2.58 2.26
C LEU A 154 21.43 -3.80 2.25
N ARG A 155 21.20 -4.75 1.32
CA ARG A 155 22.07 -5.92 1.13
C ARG A 155 23.44 -5.54 0.59
N GLU A 156 23.48 -4.64 -0.39
CA GLU A 156 24.74 -4.12 -0.96
C GLU A 156 25.57 -3.40 0.09
N ASN A 157 24.93 -2.76 1.07
CA ASN A 157 25.57 -2.12 2.20
C ASN A 157 25.92 -3.08 3.36
N GLY A 158 25.58 -4.37 3.27
CA GLY A 158 25.78 -5.34 4.35
C GLY A 158 24.90 -5.13 5.59
N GLN A 159 23.85 -4.30 5.50
CA GLN A 159 22.97 -3.95 6.62
C GLN A 159 21.91 -5.01 6.91
N ILE A 160 21.53 -5.80 5.89
CA ILE A 160 20.64 -6.95 6.05
C ILE A 160 21.24 -8.16 5.34
N GLU A 161 21.15 -9.31 5.98
CA GLU A 161 21.54 -10.58 5.37
C GLU A 161 20.48 -11.06 4.39
N ARG A 162 20.92 -11.80 3.35
CA ARG A 162 19.98 -12.58 2.55
C ARG A 162 19.24 -13.53 3.49
N PRO A 163 17.90 -13.68 3.37
CA PRO A 163 17.22 -14.67 4.18
C PRO A 163 17.81 -16.04 3.83
N VAL A 164 18.39 -16.68 4.84
CA VAL A 164 19.21 -17.89 4.74
C VAL A 164 18.38 -19.09 4.24
N THR A 165 17.06 -19.03 4.26
CA THR A 165 16.16 -20.05 3.71
C THR A 165 15.85 -19.85 2.24
N THR A 166 16.87 -19.74 1.38
CA THR A 166 16.65 -20.00 -0.05
C THR A 166 16.79 -21.51 -0.26
N VAL A 167 15.94 -22.13 -1.09
CA VAL A 167 16.10 -23.54 -1.52
C VAL A 167 17.57 -23.83 -1.89
N ARG A 168 18.23 -22.86 -2.53
CA ARG A 168 19.67 -22.91 -2.82
C ARG A 168 20.55 -23.21 -1.59
N THR A 169 20.40 -22.47 -0.50
CA THR A 169 21.24 -22.62 0.70
C THR A 169 21.02 -23.97 1.37
N GLN A 170 19.75 -24.40 1.45
CA GLN A 170 19.39 -25.73 1.97
C GLN A 170 19.93 -26.86 1.08
N VAL A 171 19.89 -26.69 -0.24
CA VAL A 171 20.51 -27.62 -1.19
C VAL A 171 22.03 -27.62 -1.04
N GLU A 172 22.66 -26.46 -0.82
CA GLU A 172 24.10 -26.31 -0.65
C GLU A 172 24.59 -26.94 0.66
N GLU A 173 23.88 -26.75 1.77
CA GLU A 173 24.16 -27.41 3.05
C GLU A 173 24.02 -28.93 2.97
N LEU A 174 22.92 -29.44 2.41
CA LEU A 174 22.71 -30.89 2.28
C LEU A 174 23.69 -31.54 1.30
N TYR A 175 24.01 -30.85 0.19
CA TYR A 175 24.99 -31.33 -0.78
C TYR A 175 26.43 -31.31 -0.23
N ASN A 176 26.79 -30.31 0.58
CA ASN A 176 28.11 -30.24 1.20
C ASN A 176 28.26 -31.20 2.38
N ALA A 177 27.16 -31.51 3.09
CA ALA A 177 27.15 -32.51 4.16
C ALA A 177 27.38 -33.93 3.61
N ASP A 178 26.90 -34.22 2.41
CA ASP A 178 27.10 -35.51 1.74
C ASP A 178 27.06 -35.35 0.21
N ARG A 179 28.26 -35.30 -0.38
CA ARG A 179 28.46 -35.07 -1.81
C ARG A 179 28.00 -36.23 -2.70
N SER A 180 27.66 -37.37 -2.11
CA SER A 180 27.12 -38.53 -2.83
C SER A 180 25.61 -38.47 -3.03
N GLN A 181 24.91 -37.58 -2.32
CA GLN A 181 23.45 -37.47 -2.43
C GLN A 181 23.02 -37.05 -3.83
N THR A 182 21.97 -37.73 -4.29
CA THR A 182 21.31 -37.36 -5.54
C THR A 182 20.40 -36.16 -5.31
N HIS A 183 20.17 -35.39 -6.38
CA HIS A 183 19.20 -34.30 -6.37
C HIS A 183 17.77 -34.77 -6.02
N GLN A 184 17.44 -36.05 -6.25
CA GLN A 184 16.16 -36.65 -5.84
C GLN A 184 16.08 -36.81 -4.33
N THR A 185 17.12 -37.33 -3.69
CA THR A 185 17.18 -37.49 -2.23
C THR A 185 17.12 -36.15 -1.49
N ILE A 186 17.80 -35.13 -2.02
CA ILE A 186 17.74 -33.76 -1.49
C ILE A 186 16.35 -33.14 -1.71
N ALA A 187 15.73 -33.39 -2.86
CA ALA A 187 14.37 -32.93 -3.17
C ALA A 187 13.32 -33.52 -2.23
N GLU A 188 13.41 -34.82 -1.94
CA GLU A 188 12.54 -35.51 -0.98
C GLU A 188 12.69 -34.94 0.43
N ARG A 189 13.92 -34.67 0.89
CA ARG A 189 14.19 -34.06 2.20
C ARG A 189 13.69 -32.63 2.32
N LEU A 190 13.74 -31.87 1.24
CA LEU A 190 13.34 -30.46 1.22
C LEU A 190 11.88 -30.23 0.80
N GLY A 191 11.14 -31.28 0.42
CA GLY A 191 9.80 -31.16 -0.15
C GLY A 191 9.75 -30.25 -1.40
N THR A 192 10.86 -30.19 -2.14
CA THR A 192 11.06 -29.25 -3.25
C THR A 192 11.19 -30.03 -4.57
N PRO A 193 10.70 -29.54 -5.72
CA PRO A 193 10.81 -30.28 -6.98
C PRO A 193 12.26 -30.67 -7.33
N PRO A 194 12.52 -31.91 -7.79
CA PRO A 194 13.85 -32.37 -8.18
C PRO A 194 14.53 -31.49 -9.23
N SER A 195 13.75 -30.90 -10.14
CA SER A 195 14.24 -29.97 -11.16
C SER A 195 14.85 -28.69 -10.56
N THR A 196 14.27 -28.16 -9.50
CA THR A 196 14.76 -26.98 -8.77
C THR A 196 16.04 -27.29 -8.01
N VAL A 197 16.12 -28.46 -7.36
CA VAL A 197 17.32 -28.92 -6.66
C VAL A 197 18.47 -29.17 -7.65
N LEU A 198 18.19 -29.82 -8.78
CA LEU A 198 19.17 -30.08 -9.84
C LEU A 198 19.76 -28.78 -10.41
N TYR A 199 18.92 -27.77 -10.62
CA TYR A 199 19.35 -26.43 -11.06
C TYR A 199 20.35 -25.81 -10.08
N HIS A 200 20.05 -25.86 -8.77
CA HIS A 200 20.94 -25.33 -7.74
C HIS A 200 22.24 -26.13 -7.59
N MET A 201 22.19 -27.47 -7.61
CA MET A 201 23.39 -28.32 -7.62
C MET A 201 24.33 -28.00 -8.81
N LYS A 202 23.78 -27.78 -10.01
CA LYS A 202 24.59 -27.39 -11.17
C LYS A 202 25.32 -26.06 -10.94
N ILE A 203 24.63 -25.08 -10.36
CA ILE A 203 25.21 -23.77 -10.04
C ILE A 203 26.32 -23.89 -8.98
N ILE A 204 26.13 -24.75 -7.97
CA ILE A 204 27.14 -25.00 -6.93
C ILE A 204 28.39 -25.63 -7.55
N LYS A 205 28.23 -26.72 -8.31
CA LYS A 205 29.35 -27.39 -9.02
C LYS A 205 30.11 -26.45 -9.96
N GLU A 206 29.38 -25.58 -10.66
CA GLU A 206 29.96 -24.61 -11.59
C GLU A 206 30.72 -23.49 -10.87
N ARG A 207 30.32 -23.13 -9.64
CA ARG A 207 31.09 -22.20 -8.80
C ARG A 207 32.39 -22.82 -8.31
N GLU A 208 32.34 -24.06 -7.83
CA GLU A 208 33.53 -24.78 -7.33
C GLU A 208 34.61 -24.90 -8.41
N ARG A 209 34.21 -25.17 -9.67
CA ARG A 209 35.11 -25.23 -10.82
C ARG A 209 35.78 -23.90 -11.20
N ARG A 210 35.24 -22.77 -10.76
CA ARG A 210 35.81 -21.43 -11.04
C ARG A 210 36.71 -20.94 -9.93
N THR A 211 36.66 -21.57 -8.76
CA THR A 211 37.47 -21.24 -7.58
C THR A 211 38.65 -22.19 -7.37
N ASN A 212 38.68 -23.32 -8.08
CA ASN A 212 39.85 -24.19 -8.27
C ASN A 212 40.54 -23.88 -9.60
#